data_AF-A0A7K4FVL2-F1
#
_entry.id   AF-A0A7K4FVL2-F1
#
_cell.length_a   1.000
_cell.length_b   1.000
_cell.length_c   1.000
_cell.angle_alpha   90.00
_cell.angle_beta   90.00
_cell.angle_gamma   90.00
#
_symmetry.space_group_name_H-M   'P 1'
#
loop_
_entity.id
_entity.type
_entity.pdbx_description
1 polymer ?
#
loop_
_entity_poly.entity_id
_entity_poly.type
_entity_poly.pdbx_seq_one_letter_code
_entity_poly.pdbx_strand_id
1 'polypeptide(L)'
;MDKLQEIAKLRCMNKPVKYIAKRVGMDRDDVEKYISDLIIKTDPFLKEIVKGRKASSTLFDISPLIEMSDLSVDYAKLLLGNEKVLDYVAVKMNDHHDRYMDCIRYHAYILMKKEAK
;
A
#
# COMPACT_ATOMS: atom_id res chain seq x y z
N MET A 1 17.14 4.86 -7.41
CA MET A 1 16.05 4.37 -6.55
C MET A 1 16.12 2.86 -6.54
N ASP A 2 15.82 2.23 -5.42
CA ASP A 2 15.64 0.78 -5.36
C ASP A 2 14.48 0.36 -6.29
N LYS A 3 14.62 -0.74 -7.05
CA LYS A 3 13.55 -1.22 -7.95
C LYS A 3 12.24 -1.45 -7.19
N LEU A 4 12.33 -1.84 -5.92
CA LEU A 4 11.17 -2.06 -5.05
C LEU A 4 10.43 -0.75 -4.71
N GLN A 5 11.17 0.35 -4.52
CA GLN A 5 10.59 1.70 -4.37
C GLN A 5 9.89 2.15 -5.65
N GLU A 6 10.45 1.83 -6.81
CA GLU A 6 9.82 2.18 -8.09
C GLU A 6 8.53 1.38 -8.33
N ILE A 7 8.52 0.08 -8.00
CA ILE A 7 7.28 -0.72 -8.02
C ILE A 7 6.22 -0.07 -7.13
N ALA A 8 6.56 0.29 -5.89
CA ALA A 8 5.63 0.92 -4.96
C ALA A 8 5.09 2.25 -5.50
N LYS A 9 5.95 3.12 -6.01
CA LYS A 9 5.56 4.40 -6.62
C LYS A 9 4.56 4.19 -7.75
N LEU A 10 4.82 3.23 -8.63
CA LEU A 10 3.93 2.91 -9.74
C LEU A 10 2.60 2.28 -9.28
N ARG A 11 2.57 1.50 -8.19
CA ARG A 11 1.32 1.02 -7.58
C ARG A 11 0.49 2.19 -7.02
N CYS A 12 1.12 3.15 -6.35
CA CYS A 12 0.45 4.38 -5.91
C CYS A 12 -0.16 5.18 -7.07
N MET A 13 0.48 5.15 -8.25
CA MET A 13 -0.06 5.71 -9.51
C MET A 13 -1.06 4.77 -10.22
N ASN A 14 -1.60 3.77 -9.53
CA ASN A 14 -2.58 2.80 -10.01
C ASN A 14 -2.13 2.02 -11.26
N LYS A 15 -0.82 1.75 -11.43
CA LYS A 15 -0.31 1.03 -12.62
C LYS A 15 -0.44 -0.50 -12.48
N PRO A 16 -0.79 -1.21 -13.57
CA PRO A 16 -0.88 -2.67 -13.55
C PRO A 16 0.52 -3.31 -13.54
N VAL A 17 0.62 -4.53 -12.99
CA VAL A 17 1.88 -5.30 -12.86
C VAL A 17 2.61 -5.40 -14.20
N LYS A 18 1.91 -5.69 -15.31
CA LYS A 18 2.51 -5.78 -16.65
C LYS A 18 3.23 -4.49 -17.07
N TYR A 19 2.65 -3.32 -16.74
CA TYR A 19 3.28 -2.04 -17.02
C TYR A 19 4.51 -1.83 -16.15
N ILE A 20 4.40 -2.14 -14.86
CA ILE A 20 5.47 -2.00 -13.88
C ILE A 20 6.67 -2.86 -14.29
N ALA A 21 6.46 -4.16 -14.51
CA ALA A 21 7.48 -5.13 -14.92
C ALA A 21 8.30 -4.63 -16.13
N LYS A 22 7.60 -4.16 -17.17
CA LYS A 22 8.24 -3.54 -18.35
C LYS A 22 9.03 -2.29 -18.00
N ARG A 23 8.50 -1.43 -17.12
CA ARG A 23 9.10 -0.14 -16.74
C ARG A 23 10.39 -0.33 -15.93
N VAL A 24 10.40 -1.28 -14.98
CA VAL A 24 11.52 -1.53 -14.07
C VAL A 24 12.52 -2.58 -14.61
N GLY A 25 12.21 -3.20 -15.76
CA GLY A 25 13.03 -4.27 -16.34
C GLY A 25 13.12 -5.48 -15.41
N MET A 26 11.97 -5.99 -14.98
CA MET A 26 11.82 -7.18 -14.15
C MET A 26 10.79 -8.13 -14.76
N ASP A 27 10.89 -9.40 -14.43
CA ASP A 27 9.84 -10.36 -14.77
C ASP A 27 8.57 -10.06 -13.99
N ARG A 28 7.44 -10.39 -14.62
CA ARG A 28 6.12 -10.16 -14.03
C ARG A 28 5.98 -10.90 -12.70
N ASP A 29 6.45 -12.13 -12.64
CA ASP A 29 6.34 -13.01 -11.48
C ASP A 29 7.13 -12.45 -10.29
N ASP A 30 8.28 -11.81 -10.53
CA ASP A 30 9.05 -11.13 -9.47
C ASP A 30 8.30 -9.94 -8.88
N VAL A 31 7.61 -9.16 -9.73
CA VAL A 31 6.78 -8.04 -9.27
C VAL A 31 5.59 -8.55 -8.46
N GLU A 32 4.93 -9.63 -8.90
CA GLU A 32 3.82 -10.27 -8.18
C GLU A 32 4.28 -10.86 -6.85
N LYS A 33 5.46 -11.48 -6.82
CA LYS A 33 6.08 -12.00 -5.60
C LYS A 33 6.38 -10.90 -4.60
N TYR A 34 6.95 -9.77 -5.05
CA TYR A 34 7.18 -8.62 -4.17
C TYR A 34 5.88 -8.07 -3.56
N ILE A 35 4.82 -7.93 -4.37
CA ILE A 35 3.50 -7.50 -3.88
C ILE A 35 2.95 -8.50 -2.86
N SER A 36 3.04 -9.79 -3.16
CA SER A 36 2.59 -10.86 -2.27
C SER A 36 3.33 -10.86 -0.94
N ASP A 37 4.65 -10.64 -0.98
CA ASP A 37 5.48 -10.50 0.22
C ASP A 37 5.06 -9.30 1.08
N LEU A 38 4.70 -8.17 0.45
CA LEU A 38 4.17 -7.01 1.17
C LEU A 38 2.84 -7.33 1.86
N ILE A 39 1.92 -8.02 1.18
CA ILE A 39 0.65 -8.47 1.77
C ILE A 39 0.93 -9.27 3.05
N ILE A 40 1.72 -10.34 2.94
CA ILE A 40 2.04 -11.23 4.06
C ILE A 40 2.67 -10.46 5.23
N LYS A 41 3.62 -9.56 4.94
CA LYS A 41 4.34 -8.81 5.98
C LYS A 41 3.47 -7.77 6.69
N THR A 42 2.56 -7.12 5.97
CA THR A 42 1.87 -5.92 6.46
C THR A 42 0.47 -6.22 6.99
N ASP A 43 -0.12 -7.35 6.61
CA ASP A 43 -1.45 -7.79 7.04
C ASP A 43 -1.63 -7.77 8.58
N PRO A 44 -0.69 -8.31 9.41
CA PRO A 44 -0.85 -8.27 10.86
C PRO A 44 -0.90 -6.85 11.42
N PHE A 45 -0.04 -5.96 10.91
CA PHE A 45 0.01 -4.56 11.34
C PHE A 45 -1.27 -3.81 10.93
N LEU A 46 -1.69 -3.96 9.67
CA LEU A 46 -2.90 -3.32 9.16
C LEU A 46 -4.16 -3.80 9.90
N LYS A 47 -4.23 -5.10 10.23
CA LYS A 47 -5.32 -5.67 11.05
C LYS A 47 -5.42 -5.02 12.42
N GLU A 48 -4.29 -4.76 13.08
CA GLU A 48 -4.32 -4.17 14.42
C GLU A 48 -4.73 -2.69 14.37
N ILE A 49 -4.23 -1.89 13.41
CA ILE A 49 -4.57 -0.46 13.34
C ILE A 49 -6.03 -0.19 12.92
N VAL A 50 -6.66 -1.12 12.20
CA VAL A 50 -8.08 -1.01 11.81
C VAL A 50 -9.02 -1.81 12.70
N LYS A 51 -8.49 -2.44 13.76
CA LYS A 51 -9.28 -3.26 14.68
C LYS A 51 -10.41 -2.45 15.32
N GLY A 52 -11.61 -3.00 15.29
CA GLY A 52 -12.80 -2.35 15.83
C GLY A 52 -13.37 -1.23 14.96
N ARG A 53 -12.74 -0.88 13.83
CA ARG A 53 -13.35 0.01 12.84
C ARG A 53 -14.54 -0.70 12.19
N LYS A 54 -15.68 -0.02 12.16
CA LYS A 54 -16.84 -0.49 11.42
C LYS A 54 -16.62 -0.16 9.95
N ALA A 55 -16.79 -1.14 9.08
CA ALA A 55 -16.83 -0.90 7.64
C ALA A 55 -17.88 0.18 7.35
N SER A 56 -17.43 1.38 6.95
CA SER A 56 -18.34 2.41 6.47
C SER A 56 -19.00 1.91 5.20
N SER A 57 -20.33 2.06 5.08
CA SER A 57 -21.06 1.74 3.85
C SER A 57 -20.65 2.63 2.67
N THR A 58 -19.99 3.77 2.96
CA THR A 58 -19.52 4.72 1.96
C THR A 58 -18.02 4.84 2.07
N LEU A 59 -17.31 4.35 1.05
CA LEU A 59 -15.88 4.57 0.90
C LEU A 59 -15.65 5.96 0.31
N PHE A 60 -14.84 6.75 1.01
CA PHE A 60 -14.34 8.01 0.47
C PHE A 60 -13.32 7.73 -0.64
N ASP A 61 -13.27 8.60 -1.65
CA ASP A 61 -12.24 8.51 -2.68
C ASP A 61 -10.88 8.91 -2.10
N ILE A 62 -10.04 7.90 -1.84
CA ILE A 62 -8.68 8.09 -1.33
C ILE A 62 -7.64 8.29 -2.44
N SER A 63 -8.02 8.18 -3.72
CA SER A 63 -7.07 8.27 -4.84
C SER A 63 -6.18 9.52 -4.81
N PRO A 64 -6.67 10.73 -4.44
CA PRO A 64 -5.80 11.91 -4.40
C PRO A 64 -4.70 11.79 -3.32
N LEU A 65 -5.01 11.17 -2.18
CA LEU A 65 -4.03 10.93 -1.11
C LEU A 65 -3.02 9.86 -1.51
N ILE A 66 -3.44 8.86 -2.28
CA ILE A 66 -2.52 7.81 -2.71
C ILE A 66 -1.58 8.31 -3.81
N GLU A 67 -2.11 9.08 -4.78
CA GLU A 67 -1.34 9.56 -5.94
C GLU A 67 -0.33 10.67 -5.59
N MET A 68 -0.55 11.42 -4.51
CA MET A 68 0.39 12.42 -4.00
C MET A 68 1.54 11.83 -3.17
N SER A 69 1.58 10.51 -3.00
CA SER A 69 2.60 9.86 -2.17
C SER A 69 4.03 10.10 -2.67
N ASP A 70 4.87 10.58 -1.77
CA ASP A 70 6.33 10.70 -1.97
C ASP A 70 7.09 9.48 -1.41
N LEU A 71 6.37 8.47 -0.88
CA LEU A 71 6.90 7.29 -0.22
C LEU A 71 7.79 7.58 1.00
N SER A 72 7.71 8.78 1.58
CA SER A 72 8.43 9.12 2.80
C SER A 72 7.78 8.50 4.04
N VAL A 73 8.55 8.43 5.12
CA VAL A 73 8.03 8.01 6.43
C VAL A 73 6.96 8.98 6.92
N ASP A 74 7.16 10.28 6.74
CA ASP A 74 6.23 11.29 7.23
C ASP A 74 4.91 11.22 6.48
N TYR A 75 4.96 10.96 5.16
CA TYR A 75 3.76 10.69 4.38
C TYR A 75 3.09 9.38 4.77
N ALA A 76 3.86 8.33 5.08
CA ALA A 76 3.30 7.07 5.59
C ALA A 76 2.52 7.28 6.89
N LYS A 77 3.04 8.10 7.82
CA LYS A 77 2.34 8.48 9.05
C LYS A 77 1.07 9.29 8.77
N LEU A 78 1.15 10.26 7.85
CA LEU A 78 -0.01 11.06 7.45
C LEU A 78 -1.10 10.19 6.82
N LEU A 79 -0.72 9.28 5.92
CA LEU A 79 -1.63 8.41 5.21
C LEU A 79 -2.31 7.42 6.16
N LEU A 80 -1.54 6.75 7.02
CA LEU A 80 -2.05 5.76 7.99
C LEU A 80 -2.61 6.39 9.27
N GLY A 81 -2.52 7.72 9.44
CA GLY A 81 -3.23 8.49 10.45
C GLY A 81 -4.54 9.09 9.94
N ASN A 82 -4.87 8.90 8.66
CA ASN A 82 -6.09 9.45 8.07
C ASN A 82 -7.27 8.48 8.24
N GLU A 83 -8.31 8.91 8.96
CA GLU A 83 -9.51 8.12 9.23
C GLU A 83 -10.14 7.50 7.97
N LYS A 84 -10.20 8.25 6.87
CA LYS A 84 -10.80 7.78 5.61
C LYS A 84 -9.97 6.69 4.95
N VAL A 85 -8.66 6.75 5.09
CA VAL A 85 -7.75 5.70 4.59
C VAL A 85 -7.89 4.46 5.47
N LEU A 86 -7.98 4.61 6.78
CA LEU A 86 -8.15 3.48 7.69
C LEU A 86 -9.50 2.78 7.49
N ASP A 87 -10.57 3.54 7.21
CA ASP A 87 -11.86 2.98 6.83
C ASP A 87 -11.78 2.25 5.47
N TYR A 88 -11.03 2.80 4.51
CA TYR A 88 -10.75 2.12 3.25
C TYR A 88 -10.03 0.79 3.48
N VAL A 89 -8.97 0.78 4.29
CA VAL A 89 -8.23 -0.43 4.66
C VAL A 89 -9.15 -1.45 5.32
N ALA A 90 -9.99 -1.04 6.27
CA ALA A 90 -10.92 -1.95 6.95
C ALA A 90 -11.85 -2.69 5.97
N VAL A 91 -12.26 -2.05 4.87
CA VAL A 91 -13.12 -2.64 3.84
C VAL A 91 -12.34 -3.43 2.79
N LYS A 92 -11.17 -2.92 2.38
CA LYS A 92 -10.42 -3.40 1.21
C LYS A 92 -9.23 -4.28 1.53
N MET A 93 -8.90 -4.49 2.81
CA MET A 93 -7.70 -5.26 3.20
C MET A 93 -7.63 -6.69 2.66
N ASN A 94 -8.77 -7.34 2.40
CA ASN A 94 -8.80 -8.69 1.84
C ASN A 94 -8.91 -8.70 0.29
N ASP A 95 -9.00 -7.52 -0.34
CA ASP A 95 -8.98 -7.36 -1.79
C ASP A 95 -7.53 -7.30 -2.28
N HIS A 96 -7.01 -8.45 -2.72
CA HIS A 96 -5.63 -8.58 -3.20
C HIS A 96 -5.44 -8.03 -4.64
N HIS A 97 -6.51 -7.59 -5.29
CA HIS A 97 -6.44 -6.97 -6.61
C HIS A 97 -6.44 -5.43 -6.55
N ASP A 98 -6.70 -4.88 -5.36
CA ASP A 98 -6.73 -3.45 -5.12
C ASP A 98 -5.32 -2.85 -5.11
N ARG A 99 -5.05 -1.98 -6.11
CA ARG A 99 -3.72 -1.38 -6.31
C ARG A 99 -3.44 -0.27 -5.31
N TYR A 100 -4.48 0.40 -4.80
CA TYR A 100 -4.32 1.39 -3.74
C TYR A 100 -3.99 0.72 -2.42
N MET A 101 -4.58 -0.44 -2.13
CA MET A 101 -4.15 -1.26 -1.01
C MET A 101 -2.68 -1.64 -1.08
N ASP A 102 -2.12 -1.94 -2.25
CA ASP A 102 -0.70 -2.23 -2.37
C ASP A 102 0.20 -1.03 -2.06
N CYS A 103 -0.22 0.18 -2.45
CA CYS A 103 0.47 1.39 -2.02
C CYS A 103 0.41 1.57 -0.50
N ILE A 104 -0.77 1.37 0.11
CA ILE A 104 -0.96 1.48 1.56
C ILE A 104 -0.09 0.46 2.31
N ARG A 105 -0.03 -0.79 1.83
CA ARG A 105 0.83 -1.84 2.38
C ARG A 105 2.30 -1.43 2.33
N TYR A 106 2.74 -0.80 1.24
CA TYR A 106 4.11 -0.29 1.19
C TYR A 106 4.37 0.81 2.24
N HIS A 107 3.43 1.72 2.47
CA HIS A 107 3.54 2.69 3.56
C HIS A 107 3.57 2.04 4.94
N ALA A 108 2.75 1.02 5.18
CA ALA A 108 2.80 0.23 6.42
C ALA A 108 4.18 -0.40 6.61
N TYR A 109 4.73 -1.00 5.55
CA TYR A 109 6.07 -1.58 5.58
C TYR A 109 7.17 -0.56 5.89
N ILE A 110 7.08 0.67 5.37
CA ILE A 110 7.99 1.77 5.72
C ILE A 110 7.96 2.04 7.23
N LEU A 111 6.78 2.11 7.83
CA LEU A 111 6.63 2.35 9.28
C LEU A 111 7.20 1.19 10.09
N MET A 112 6.82 -0.05 9.76
CA MET A 112 7.31 -1.26 10.43
C MET A 112 8.84 -1.36 10.40
N LYS A 113 9.46 -1.03 9.26
CA LYS A 113 10.93 -1.05 9.12
C LYS A 113 11.63 0.01 9.97
N LYS A 114 10.98 1.14 10.26
CA LYS A 114 11.56 2.20 11.06
C LYS A 114 11.43 1.92 12.56
N GLU A 115 10.35 1.27 12.98
CA GLU A 115 10.13 0.86 14.38
C GLU A 115 10.98 -0.34 14.79
N ALA A 116 11.53 -1.09 13.83
CA ALA A 116 12.46 -2.19 14.07
C ALA A 116 13.93 -1.75 14.25
N LYS A 117 14.22 -0.44 14.20
CA LYS A 117 15.54 0.17 14.43
C LYS A 117 15.53 1.02 15.68
#